data_AF-A0A7Y7M8H9-F1
#
_entry.id   AF-A0A7Y7M8H9-F1
#
_cell.length_a   1.000
_cell.length_b   1.000
_cell.length_c   1.000
_cell.angle_alpha   90.00
_cell.angle_beta   90.00
_cell.angle_gamma   90.00
#
_symmetry.space_group_name_H-M   'P 1'
#
loop_
_entity.id
_entity.type
_entity.pdbx_description
1 polymer ?
#
loop_
_entity_poly.entity_id
_entity_poly.type
_entity_poly.pdbx_seq_one_letter_code
_entity_poly.pdbx_strand_id
1 'polypeptide(L)'
;MAARLAVLLMVPALAGCGGGRTGPQDDMLDQAMETGRQAVALDRLELAEIQYRLAGRRAMARDDAGAIGDAGYDLAVVQLDQGRAADALRTLSATRGAMAVRGWGGPDAALDLVQATA
;
A
#
# COMPACT_ATOMS: atom_id res chain seq x y z
N MET A 1 53.43 -31.95 -11.32
CA MET A 1 51.97 -32.06 -11.14
C MET A 1 51.65 -31.65 -9.70
N ALA A 2 51.32 -30.37 -9.50
CA ALA A 2 51.20 -29.77 -8.18
C ALA A 2 49.76 -29.85 -7.63
N ALA A 3 49.68 -30.34 -6.39
CA ALA A 3 48.69 -30.06 -5.34
C ALA A 3 47.21 -29.89 -5.72
N ARG A 4 46.42 -30.93 -5.43
CA ARG A 4 44.97 -30.82 -5.23
C ARG A 4 44.69 -30.32 -3.81
N LEU A 5 44.37 -29.04 -3.68
CA LEU A 5 43.73 -28.49 -2.48
C LEU A 5 42.81 -27.34 -2.90
N ALA A 6 41.50 -27.60 -2.88
CA ALA A 6 40.46 -26.58 -2.89
C ALA A 6 39.25 -27.24 -2.21
N VAL A 7 39.24 -27.23 -0.89
CA VAL A 7 38.46 -26.27 -0.10
C VAL A 7 36.97 -26.39 -0.44
N LEU A 8 36.34 -27.22 0.39
CA LEU A 8 34.91 -27.32 0.61
C LEU A 8 34.40 -25.95 1.06
N LEU A 9 33.87 -25.14 0.12
CA LEU A 9 33.11 -23.93 0.47
C LEU A 9 31.63 -24.22 0.27
N MET A 10 31.03 -24.54 1.41
CA MET A 10 29.61 -24.61 1.69
C MET A 10 28.97 -23.30 1.21
N VAL A 11 28.24 -23.34 0.09
CA VAL A 11 27.41 -22.23 -0.37
C VAL A 11 26.18 -22.18 0.54
N PRO A 12 25.97 -21.12 1.34
CA PRO A 12 24.66 -20.93 1.93
C PRO A 12 23.73 -20.54 0.78
N ALA A 13 22.82 -21.45 0.43
CA ALA A 13 21.68 -21.11 -0.40
C ALA A 13 20.82 -20.11 0.39
N LEU A 14 21.02 -18.82 0.15
CA LEU A 14 19.98 -17.83 0.42
C LEU A 14 18.85 -18.10 -0.57
N ALA A 15 18.01 -19.08 -0.24
CA ALA A 15 16.66 -19.17 -0.77
C ALA A 15 15.90 -17.95 -0.25
N GLY A 16 16.05 -16.82 -0.95
CA GLY A 16 15.16 -15.68 -0.86
C GLY A 16 13.79 -16.11 -1.36
N CYS A 17 12.99 -16.67 -0.47
CA CYS A 17 11.57 -16.91 -0.69
C CYS A 17 10.85 -15.58 -0.45
N GLY A 18 10.75 -14.76 -1.50
CA GLY A 18 9.91 -13.57 -1.54
C GLY A 18 9.41 -13.40 -2.96
N GLY A 19 8.15 -13.78 -3.18
CA GLY A 19 7.52 -13.88 -4.50
C GLY A 19 7.68 -12.61 -5.35
N GLY A 20 8.09 -12.82 -6.60
CA GLY A 20 8.58 -11.78 -7.47
C GLY A 20 7.53 -10.87 -8.10
N ARG A 21 8.01 -9.71 -8.53
CA ARG A 21 7.53 -8.99 -9.72
C ARG A 21 8.77 -8.48 -10.47
N THR A 22 8.98 -9.03 -11.66
CA THR A 22 10.10 -8.71 -12.55
C THR A 22 9.71 -7.60 -13.52
N GLY A 23 10.10 -6.38 -13.19
CA GLY A 23 10.02 -5.17 -14.02
C GLY A 23 10.30 -3.95 -13.13
N PRO A 24 10.79 -2.81 -13.67
CA PRO A 24 10.84 -1.57 -12.89
C PRO A 24 9.40 -1.08 -12.72
N GLN A 25 8.67 -1.68 -11.78
CA GLN A 25 7.47 -1.11 -11.21
C GLN A 25 7.90 0.12 -10.40
N ASP A 26 7.06 1.14 -10.28
CA ASP A 26 7.28 2.17 -9.26
C ASP A 26 7.08 1.54 -7.88
N ASP A 27 8.14 0.88 -7.39
CA ASP A 27 8.23 0.16 -6.12
C ASP A 27 7.78 1.04 -4.96
N MET A 28 7.83 2.36 -5.13
CA MET A 28 7.52 3.28 -4.06
C MET A 28 6.03 3.30 -3.70
N LEU A 29 5.11 2.92 -4.61
CA LEU A 29 3.70 2.74 -4.24
C LEU A 29 3.54 1.54 -3.31
N ASP A 30 4.08 0.39 -3.73
CA ASP A 30 3.99 -0.86 -2.98
C ASP A 30 4.72 -0.73 -1.62
N GLN A 31 5.87 -0.05 -1.60
CA GLN A 31 6.62 0.28 -0.38
C GLN A 31 5.82 1.20 0.54
N ALA A 32 5.15 2.23 0.03
CA ALA A 32 4.33 3.12 0.85
C ALA A 32 3.13 2.37 1.46
N MET A 33 2.43 1.55 0.67
CA MET A 33 1.35 0.71 1.17
C MET A 33 1.83 -0.27 2.24
N GLU A 34 2.97 -0.93 2.01
CA GLU A 34 3.53 -1.88 2.98
C GLU A 34 4.00 -1.18 4.27
N THR A 35 4.66 -0.03 4.15
CA THR A 35 5.08 0.76 5.32
C THR A 35 3.87 1.26 6.11
N GLY A 36 2.79 1.64 5.41
CA GLY A 36 1.51 2.01 6.03
C GLY A 36 0.92 0.87 6.85
N ARG A 37 0.84 -0.34 6.28
CA ARG A 37 0.34 -1.54 6.99
C ARG A 37 1.18 -1.88 8.21
N GLN A 38 2.51 -1.82 8.08
CA GLN A 38 3.41 -2.05 9.22
C GLN A 38 3.24 -0.99 10.30
N ALA A 39 3.04 0.28 9.92
CA ALA A 39 2.79 1.35 10.86
C ALA A 39 1.47 1.14 11.63
N VAL A 40 0.39 0.72 10.96
CA VAL A 40 -0.86 0.33 11.63
C VAL A 40 -0.64 -0.83 12.60
N ALA A 41 0.06 -1.88 12.19
CA ALA A 41 0.36 -3.03 13.04
C ALA A 41 1.19 -2.67 14.29
N LEU A 42 1.92 -1.56 14.25
CA LEU A 42 2.72 -1.02 15.35
C LEU A 42 2.02 0.13 16.09
N ASP A 43 0.74 0.37 15.82
CA ASP A 43 -0.08 1.47 16.38
C ASP A 43 0.52 2.88 16.14
N ARG A 44 1.27 3.04 15.04
CA ARG A 44 1.86 4.30 14.60
C ARG A 44 0.96 4.98 13.57
N LEU A 45 -0.23 5.37 14.00
CA LEU A 45 -1.30 5.81 13.10
C LEU A 45 -0.94 7.07 12.29
N GLU A 46 -0.17 8.01 12.85
CA GLU A 46 0.27 9.21 12.12
C GLU A 46 1.23 8.85 10.98
N LEU A 47 2.12 7.87 11.20
CA LEU A 47 3.00 7.38 10.15
C LEU A 47 2.20 6.64 9.08
N ALA A 48 1.22 5.83 9.47
CA ALA A 48 0.34 5.14 8.52
C ALA A 48 -0.39 6.13 7.61
N GLU A 49 -0.97 7.20 8.18
CA GLU A 49 -1.62 8.27 7.41
C GLU A 49 -0.68 8.91 6.39
N ILE A 50 0.56 9.24 6.79
CA ILE A 50 1.56 9.83 5.89
C ILE A 50 1.83 8.88 4.70
N GLN A 51 1.98 7.59 4.99
CA GLN A 51 2.31 6.58 3.98
C GLN A 51 1.14 6.30 3.03
N TYR A 52 -0.09 6.16 3.53
CA TYR A 52 -1.25 5.96 2.66
C TYR A 52 -1.55 7.20 1.80
N ARG A 53 -1.33 8.41 2.30
CA ARG A 53 -1.38 9.62 1.46
C ARG A 53 -0.30 9.62 0.38
N LEU A 54 0.90 9.15 0.68
CA LEU A 54 1.98 9.02 -0.30
C LEU A 54 1.61 7.99 -1.38
N ALA A 55 1.11 6.82 -0.97
CA ALA A 55 0.64 5.77 -1.86
C ALA A 55 -0.48 6.28 -2.78
N GLY A 56 -1.49 6.97 -2.24
CA GLY A 56 -2.57 7.56 -3.03
C GLY A 56 -2.08 8.57 -4.06
N ARG A 57 -1.08 9.41 -3.74
CA ARG A 57 -0.45 10.31 -4.72
C ARG A 57 0.27 9.55 -5.84
N ARG A 58 0.96 8.47 -5.51
CA ARG A 58 1.64 7.61 -6.50
C ARG A 58 0.63 6.85 -7.36
N ALA A 59 -0.48 6.40 -6.78
CA ALA A 59 -1.56 5.73 -7.49
C ALA A 59 -2.22 6.67 -8.49
N MET A 60 -2.48 7.93 -8.08
CA MET A 60 -2.97 8.98 -8.98
C MET A 60 -2.00 9.27 -10.13
N ALA A 61 -0.70 9.33 -9.88
CA ALA A 61 0.31 9.55 -10.92
C ALA A 61 0.41 8.38 -11.93
N ARG A 62 0.00 7.18 -11.53
CA ARG A 62 -0.06 5.97 -12.37
C ARG A 62 -1.40 5.79 -13.08
N ASP A 63 -2.38 6.65 -12.82
CA ASP A 63 -3.78 6.48 -13.20
C ASP A 63 -4.36 5.10 -12.82
N ASP A 64 -3.88 4.55 -11.70
CA ASP A 64 -4.26 3.24 -11.20
C ASP A 64 -5.44 3.38 -10.24
N ALA A 65 -6.65 3.31 -10.78
CA ALA A 65 -7.88 3.52 -10.02
C ALA A 65 -8.05 2.52 -8.85
N GLY A 66 -7.64 1.26 -9.04
CA GLY A 66 -7.67 0.25 -7.96
C GLY A 66 -6.75 0.65 -6.81
N ALA A 67 -5.50 1.02 -7.12
CA ALA A 67 -4.56 1.46 -6.09
C ALA A 67 -4.95 2.79 -5.42
N ILE A 68 -5.69 3.67 -6.11
CA ILE A 68 -6.30 4.87 -5.51
C ILE A 68 -7.36 4.46 -4.48
N GLY A 69 -8.22 3.49 -4.84
CA GLY A 69 -9.23 2.92 -3.97
C GLY A 69 -8.62 2.31 -2.71
N ASP A 70 -7.64 1.44 -2.86
CA ASP A 70 -6.96 0.76 -1.75
C ASP A 70 -6.30 1.75 -0.79
N ALA A 71 -5.48 2.67 -1.31
CA ALA A 71 -4.80 3.68 -0.48
C ALA A 71 -5.80 4.64 0.20
N GLY A 72 -6.89 4.99 -0.49
CA GLY A 72 -7.94 5.84 0.04
C GLY A 72 -8.78 5.17 1.14
N TYR A 73 -9.08 3.89 0.99
CA TYR A 73 -9.74 3.07 1.99
C TYR A 73 -8.87 2.95 3.25
N ASP A 74 -7.61 2.53 3.11
CA ASP A 74 -6.69 2.33 4.23
C ASP A 74 -6.45 3.65 5.00
N LEU A 75 -6.34 4.78 4.28
CA LEU A 75 -6.25 6.10 4.89
C LEU A 75 -7.51 6.45 5.71
N ALA A 76 -8.70 6.16 5.18
CA ALA A 76 -9.95 6.44 5.86
C ALA A 76 -10.11 5.58 7.13
N VAL A 77 -9.70 4.31 7.09
CA VAL A 77 -9.68 3.43 8.27
C VAL A 77 -8.76 4.01 9.35
N VAL A 78 -7.53 4.40 9.00
CA VAL A 78 -6.59 5.03 9.96
C VAL A 78 -7.18 6.32 10.55
N GLN A 79 -7.86 7.13 9.74
CA GLN A 79 -8.52 8.34 10.23
C GLN A 79 -9.65 8.04 11.22
N LEU A 80 -10.40 6.95 11.01
CA LEU A 80 -11.40 6.48 11.98
C LEU A 80 -10.78 5.98 13.27
N ASP A 81 -9.69 5.21 13.20
CA ASP A 81 -8.96 4.73 14.39
C ASP A 81 -8.41 5.90 15.23
N GLN A 82 -8.08 7.02 14.58
CA GLN A 82 -7.67 8.26 15.23
C GLN A 82 -8.86 9.13 15.70
N GLY A 83 -10.10 8.67 15.58
CA GLY A 83 -11.31 9.39 15.99
C GLY A 83 -11.69 10.56 15.06
N ARG A 84 -11.18 10.59 13.82
CA ARG A 84 -11.40 11.68 12.84
C ARG A 84 -12.38 11.28 11.74
N ALA A 85 -13.62 10.98 12.13
CA ALA A 85 -14.68 10.57 11.20
C ALA A 85 -14.93 11.57 10.05
N ALA A 86 -14.92 12.87 10.35
CA ALA A 86 -15.08 13.89 9.32
C ALA A 86 -13.93 13.89 8.28
N ASP A 87 -12.71 13.52 8.68
CA ASP A 87 -11.57 13.38 7.76
C ASP A 87 -11.73 12.13 6.90
N ALA A 88 -12.14 11.01 7.50
CA ALA A 88 -12.42 9.76 6.80
C ALA A 88 -13.47 9.93 5.70
N LEU A 89 -14.62 10.57 6.01
CA LEU A 89 -15.68 10.84 5.03
C LEU A 89 -15.19 11.70 3.86
N ARG A 90 -14.37 12.73 4.14
CA ARG A 90 -13.76 13.56 3.09
C ARG A 90 -12.81 12.75 2.22
N THR A 91 -11.99 11.90 2.82
CA THR A 91 -11.08 11.00 2.11
C THR A 91 -11.87 10.08 1.17
N LEU A 92 -12.90 9.39 1.66
CA LEU A 92 -13.73 8.49 0.84
C LEU A 92 -14.38 9.22 -0.34
N SER A 93 -14.96 10.41 -0.09
CA SER A 93 -15.56 11.22 -1.16
C SER A 93 -14.53 11.62 -2.22
N ALA A 94 -13.33 12.01 -1.81
CA ALA A 94 -12.26 12.38 -2.73
C ALA A 94 -11.77 11.17 -3.54
N THR A 95 -11.61 10.02 -2.88
CA THR A 95 -11.21 8.74 -3.51
C THR A 95 -12.21 8.32 -4.58
N ARG A 96 -13.51 8.32 -4.27
CA ARG A 96 -14.56 8.02 -5.25
C ARG A 96 -14.52 8.98 -6.44
N GLY A 97 -14.37 10.28 -6.18
CA GLY A 97 -14.23 11.26 -7.26
C GLY A 97 -13.02 10.98 -8.15
N ALA A 98 -11.88 10.65 -7.57
CA ALA A 98 -10.65 10.34 -8.30
C ALA A 98 -10.74 9.04 -9.13
N MET A 99 -11.46 8.02 -8.64
CA MET A 99 -11.70 6.79 -9.37
C MET A 99 -12.73 6.96 -10.50
N ALA A 100 -13.80 7.71 -10.24
CA ALA A 100 -14.83 8.01 -11.24
C ALA A 100 -14.25 8.74 -12.47
N VAL A 101 -13.35 9.70 -12.27
CA VAL A 101 -12.64 10.40 -13.36
C VAL A 101 -11.82 9.43 -14.23
N ARG A 102 -11.37 8.30 -13.67
CA ARG A 102 -10.57 7.28 -14.35
C ARG A 102 -11.42 6.14 -14.93
N GLY A 103 -12.74 6.33 -15.02
CA GLY A 103 -13.66 5.35 -15.58
C GLY A 103 -13.96 4.17 -14.66
N TRP A 104 -13.53 4.22 -13.39
CA TRP A 104 -13.94 3.27 -12.37
C TRP A 104 -15.25 3.74 -11.73
N GLY A 105 -16.35 3.07 -12.08
CA GLY A 105 -17.70 3.39 -11.60
C GLY A 105 -18.45 2.19 -11.02
N GLY A 106 -17.73 1.13 -10.65
CA GLY A 106 -18.32 -0.03 -9.99
C GLY A 106 -18.67 0.26 -8.53
N PRO A 107 -19.57 -0.52 -7.90
CA PRO A 107 -19.85 -0.41 -6.47
C PRO A 107 -18.59 -0.78 -5.65
N ASP A 108 -18.06 0.19 -4.91
CA ASP A 108 -16.93 -0.02 -4.00
C ASP A 108 -17.41 -0.35 -2.59
N ALA A 109 -17.81 -1.62 -2.40
CA ALA A 109 -18.36 -2.11 -1.13
C ALA A 109 -17.47 -1.82 0.08
N ALA A 110 -16.14 -1.80 -0.11
CA ALA A 110 -15.19 -1.44 0.94
C ALA A 110 -15.31 0.04 1.35
N LEU A 111 -15.37 0.96 0.39
CA LEU A 111 -15.55 2.38 0.68
C LEU A 111 -16.93 2.67 1.26
N ASP A 112 -17.95 1.93 0.87
CA ASP A 112 -19.30 2.04 1.44
C ASP A 112 -19.36 1.55 2.89
N LEU A 113 -18.63 0.48 3.23
CA LEU A 113 -18.54 -0.04 4.59
C LEU A 113 -17.95 1.00 5.54
N VAL A 114 -16.82 1.62 5.17
CA VAL A 114 -16.17 2.65 6.02
C VAL A 114 -17.08 3.85 6.19
N GLN A 115 -17.80 4.25 5.13
CA GLN A 115 -18.76 5.35 5.22
C GLN A 115 -19.92 5.05 6.17
N ALA A 116 -20.37 3.80 6.25
CA ALA A 116 -21.47 3.39 7.12
C ALA A 116 -21.09 3.34 8.60
N THR A 117 -19.79 3.22 8.91
CA THR A 117 -19.26 3.15 10.28
C THR A 117 -18.67 4.47 10.80
N ALA A 118 -18.52 5.47 9.92
CA ALA A 118 -18.01 6.80 10.24
C ALA A 118 -19.08 7.69 10.88
#